data_AF-A0A5J9UH98-F1
#
_entry.id   AF-A0A5J9UH98-F1
#
_cell.length_a   1.000
_cell.length_b   1.000
_cell.length_c   1.000
_cell.angle_alpha   90.00
_cell.angle_beta   90.00
_cell.angle_gamma   90.00
#
_symmetry.space_group_name_H-M   'P 1'
#
loop_
_entity.id
_entity.type
_entity.pdbx_description
1 polymer ?
#
loop_
_entity_poly.entity_id
_entity_poly.type
_entity_poly.pdbx_seq_one_letter_code
_entity_poly.pdbx_strand_id
1 'polypeptide(L)'
;MDGVVPAEPPSATRDWAALPRDVGYEIFRRVPHVDILNRAGLVCASWRRLAVEEPMLWQHIDIAFDWEEYIGVAYDEDEVFFNSQ
;
A
#
# COMPACT_ATOMS: atom_id res chain seq x y z
N MET A 1 14.33 -31.36 -33.25
CA MET A 1 15.14 -30.49 -32.37
C MET A 1 14.12 -29.71 -31.55
N ASP A 2 13.53 -30.41 -30.58
CA ASP A 2 12.47 -29.88 -29.74
C ASP A 2 13.13 -29.13 -28.59
N GLY A 3 13.26 -27.82 -28.76
CA GLY A 3 13.74 -26.93 -27.72
C GLY A 3 12.67 -26.81 -26.65
N VAL A 4 12.79 -27.61 -25.58
CA VAL A 4 12.09 -27.35 -24.32
C VAL A 4 12.64 -26.04 -23.78
N VAL A 5 11.87 -24.97 -23.94
CA VAL A 5 12.08 -23.73 -23.19
C VAL A 5 11.86 -24.08 -21.72
N PRO A 6 12.87 -23.95 -20.84
CA PRO A 6 12.64 -24.14 -19.41
C PRO A 6 11.69 -23.03 -18.97
N ALA A 7 10.54 -23.39 -18.42
CA ALA A 7 9.63 -22.43 -17.81
C ALA A 7 10.41 -21.61 -16.77
N GLU A 8 10.46 -20.30 -16.93
CA GLU A 8 10.98 -19.41 -15.89
C GLU A 8 10.28 -19.75 -14.57
N PRO A 9 11.00 -19.82 -13.44
CA PRO A 9 10.36 -20.00 -12.15
C PRO A 9 9.30 -18.91 -12.01
N PRO A 10 8.08 -19.20 -11.52
CA PRO A 10 7.07 -18.18 -11.35
C PRO A 10 7.72 -17.04 -10.58
N SER A 11 7.71 -15.82 -11.13
CA SER A 11 8.15 -14.65 -10.39
C SER A 11 7.49 -14.77 -9.03
N ALA A 12 8.26 -14.94 -7.95
CA ALA A 12 7.69 -15.28 -6.66
C ALA A 12 6.80 -14.11 -6.25
N THR A 13 5.51 -14.21 -6.57
CA THR A 13 4.54 -13.17 -6.31
C THR A 13 4.43 -13.14 -4.80
N ARG A 14 5.14 -12.19 -4.19
CA ARG A 14 5.26 -12.12 -2.74
C ARG A 14 3.87 -11.85 -2.21
N ASP A 15 3.33 -12.80 -1.46
CA ASP A 15 1.99 -12.67 -0.88
C ASP A 15 2.04 -11.68 0.28
N TRP A 16 1.90 -10.41 -0.06
CA TRP A 16 1.83 -9.32 0.92
C TRP A 16 0.61 -9.44 1.82
N ALA A 17 -0.45 -10.15 1.41
CA ALA A 17 -1.65 -10.35 2.21
C ALA A 17 -1.49 -11.42 3.31
N ALA A 18 -0.52 -12.33 3.17
CA ALA A 18 -0.19 -13.38 4.14
C ALA A 18 0.97 -13.00 5.08
N LEU A 19 1.33 -11.71 5.17
CA LEU A 19 2.37 -11.27 6.09
C LEU A 19 1.99 -11.54 7.56
N PRO A 20 2.99 -11.93 8.38
CA PRO A 20 2.86 -11.87 9.82
C PRO A 20 2.49 -10.47 10.31
N ARG A 21 1.69 -10.41 11.38
CA ARG A 21 1.15 -9.15 11.94
C ARG A 21 2.24 -8.18 12.35
N ASP A 22 3.29 -8.66 12.99
CA ASP A 22 4.47 -7.91 13.40
C ASP A 22 5.21 -7.26 12.21
N VAL A 23 5.37 -8.01 11.12
CA VAL A 23 6.00 -7.49 9.89
C VAL A 23 5.14 -6.43 9.24
N GLY A 24 3.82 -6.66 9.14
CA GLY A 24 2.89 -5.66 8.63
C GLY A 24 2.89 -4.38 9.47
N TYR A 25 2.95 -4.53 10.80
CA TYR A 25 2.99 -3.40 11.73
C TYR A 25 4.26 -2.56 11.54
N GLU A 26 5.43 -3.19 11.39
CA GLU A 26 6.69 -2.49 11.11
C GLU A 26 6.70 -1.77 9.76
N ILE A 27 5.96 -2.28 8.76
CA ILE A 27 5.73 -1.56 7.51
C ILE A 27 4.90 -0.31 7.79
N PHE A 28 3.75 -0.45 8.46
CA PHE A 28 2.86 0.67 8.75
C PHE A 28 3.50 1.75 9.63
N ARG A 29 4.41 1.40 10.54
CA ARG A 29 5.19 2.38 11.31
C ARG A 29 6.04 3.32 10.47
N ARG A 30 6.37 2.95 9.23
CA ARG A 30 7.19 3.74 8.31
C ARG A 30 6.36 4.48 7.26
N VAL A 31 5.05 4.24 7.23
CA VAL A 31 4.11 4.86 6.29
C VAL A 31 3.42 6.01 7.00
N PRO A 32 3.29 7.19 6.37
CA PRO A 32 2.51 8.28 6.92
C PRO A 32 1.08 7.84 7.23
N HIS A 33 0.49 8.27 8.35
CA HIS A 33 -0.87 7.87 8.74
C HIS A 33 -1.91 8.16 7.66
N VAL A 34 -1.75 9.26 6.93
CA VAL A 34 -2.64 9.60 5.82
C VAL A 34 -2.58 8.57 4.68
N ASP A 35 -1.40 8.02 4.40
CA ASP A 35 -1.23 6.97 3.39
C ASP A 35 -1.72 5.61 3.90
N ILE A 36 -1.66 5.35 5.21
CA ILE A 36 -2.30 4.17 5.80
C ILE A 36 -3.80 4.23 5.57
N LEU A 37 -4.43 5.39 5.78
CA LEU A 37 -5.88 5.57 5.61
C LEU A 37 -6.34 5.57 4.15
N ASN A 38 -5.59 6.21 3.25
CA ASN A 38 -6.02 6.43 1.86
C ASN A 38 -5.45 5.41 0.86
N ARG A 39 -4.38 4.69 1.20
CA ARG A 39 -3.69 3.79 0.27
C ARG A 39 -3.46 2.40 0.89
N ALA A 40 -2.52 2.28 1.82
CA ALA A 40 -2.05 0.99 2.31
C ALA A 40 -3.16 0.16 2.97
N GLY A 41 -4.07 0.79 3.72
CA GLY A 41 -5.22 0.13 4.31
C GLY A 41 -6.28 -0.37 3.32
N LEU A 42 -6.21 0.05 2.05
CA LEU A 42 -7.16 -0.33 0.99
C LEU A 42 -6.63 -1.45 0.09
N VAL A 43 -5.35 -1.83 0.20
CA VAL A 43 -4.69 -2.82 -0.68
C VAL A 43 -5.34 -4.21 -0.55
N CYS A 44 -5.61 -4.66 0.67
CA CYS A 44 -6.28 -5.94 0.90
C CYS A 44 -6.96 -5.99 2.29
N ALA A 45 -7.84 -6.98 2.48
CA ALA A 45 -8.57 -7.15 3.74
C ALA A 45 -7.65 -7.40 4.95
N SER A 46 -6.53 -8.11 4.77
CA SER A 46 -5.56 -8.37 5.84
C SER A 46 -4.92 -7.07 6.33
N TRP A 47 -4.51 -6.20 5.40
CA TRP A 47 -3.89 -4.90 5.70
C TRP A 47 -4.90 -3.94 6.32
N ARG A 48 -6.14 -3.94 5.84
CA ARG A 48 -7.23 -3.18 6.46
C ARG A 48 -7.47 -3.59 7.91
N ARG A 49 -7.53 -4.90 8.18
CA ARG A 49 -7.70 -5.41 9.56
C ARG A 49 -6.54 -4.98 10.45
N LEU A 50 -5.31 -5.11 9.97
CA LEU A 50 -4.13 -4.65 10.70
C LEU A 50 -4.21 -3.15 11.04
N ALA A 51 -4.58 -2.31 10.07
CA ALA A 51 -4.72 -0.88 10.27
C ALA A 51 -5.79 -0.56 11.33
N VAL A 52 -6.91 -1.28 11.36
CA VAL A 52 -8.01 -1.05 12.31
C VAL A 52 -7.70 -1.61 13.71
N GLU A 53 -7.08 -2.78 13.78
CA GLU A 53 -6.94 -3.55 15.01
C GLU A 53 -5.69 -3.17 15.82
N GLU A 54 -4.72 -2.46 15.26
CA GLU A 54 -3.48 -2.06 15.95
C GLU A 54 -3.58 -0.66 16.56
N PRO A 55 -3.85 -0.52 17.88
CA PRO A 55 -4.02 0.79 18.51
C PRO A 55 -2.70 1.56 18.57
N MET A 56 -1.57 0.86 18.61
CA MET A 56 -0.24 1.47 18.67
C MET A 56 0.13 2.21 17.38
N LEU A 57 -0.55 1.93 16.25
CA LEU A 57 -0.38 2.73 15.05
C LEU A 57 -0.92 4.16 15.22
N TRP A 58 -1.97 4.34 16.03
CA TRP A 58 -2.73 5.59 16.10
C TRP A 58 -2.44 6.42 17.35
N GLN A 59 -1.48 6.00 18.19
CA GLN A 59 -1.15 6.71 19.42
C GLN A 59 -0.61 8.13 19.16
N HIS A 60 0.11 8.32 18.05
CA HIS A 60 0.64 9.61 17.62
C HIS A 60 0.38 9.75 16.12
N ILE A 61 -0.64 10.54 15.78
CA ILE A 61 -0.99 10.82 14.38
C ILE A 61 -0.42 12.19 14.04
N ASP A 62 0.52 12.20 13.10
CA ASP A 62 0.92 13.46 12.48
C ASP A 62 -0.04 13.76 11.32
N ILE A 63 -0.83 14.81 11.49
CA ILE A 63 -1.80 15.31 10.50
C ILE A 63 -1.22 16.53 9.77
N ALA A 64 0.10 16.77 9.86
CA ALA A 64 0.79 17.72 8.99
C ALA A 64 0.77 17.19 7.55
N PHE A 65 -0.38 17.33 6.91
CA PHE A 65 -0.58 17.03 5.51
C PHE A 65 0.08 18.17 4.73
N ASP A 66 1.09 17.85 3.93
CA ASP A 66 1.62 18.77 2.95
C ASP A 66 0.60 18.89 1.81
N TRP A 67 -0.31 19.86 1.96
CA TRP A 67 -1.31 20.18 0.94
C TRP A 67 -0.65 20.62 -0.38
N GLU A 68 0.59 21.11 -0.36
CA GLU A 68 1.28 21.58 -1.56
C GLU A 68 1.75 20.40 -2.43
N GLU A 69 2.25 19.32 -1.83
CA GLU A 69 2.58 18.08 -2.55
C GLU A 69 1.33 17.40 -3.11
N TYR A 70 0.24 17.35 -2.34
CA TYR A 70 -1.02 16.68 -2.76
C TYR A 70 -1.78 17.44 -3.85
N ILE A 71 -1.79 18.78 -3.80
CA ILE A 71 -2.36 19.61 -4.87
C ILE A 71 -1.53 19.45 -6.15
N GLY A 72 -0.19 19.35 -6.06
CA GLY A 72 0.67 19.16 -7.22
C GLY A 72 0.35 17.91 -8.05
N VAL A 73 -0.03 16.80 -7.43
CA VAL A 73 -0.48 15.57 -8.12
C VAL A 73 -1.94 15.63 -8.58
N ALA A 74 -2.83 16.34 -7.86
CA ALA A 74 -4.24 16.46 -8.23
C ALA A 74 -4.50 17.34 -9.46
N TYR A 75 -3.52 18.17 -9.86
CA TYR A 75 -3.56 19.01 -11.06
C TYR A 75 -2.57 18.56 -12.15
N ASP A 76 -2.00 17.36 -12.05
CA ASP A 76 -1.36 16.73 -13.20
C ASP A 76 -2.49 16.19 -14.10
N GLU A 77 -2.67 16.82 -15.26
CA GLU A 77 -3.84 16.63 -16.13
C GLU A 77 -3.99 15.18 -16.68
N ASP A 78 -3.02 14.31 -16.39
CA ASP A 78 -2.97 12.91 -16.84
C ASP A 78 -3.65 11.88 -15.90
N GLU A 79 -3.98 12.20 -14.65
CA GLU A 79 -4.63 11.25 -13.70
C GLU A 79 -6.18 11.29 -13.67
N VAL A 80 -6.82 12.15 -14.48
CA VAL A 80 -8.29 12.14 -14.63
C VAL A 80 -8.79 10.86 -15.32
N PHE A 81 -7.91 10.15 -16.03
CA PHE A 81 -8.27 8.97 -16.82
C PHE A 81 -8.49 7.68 -16.00
N PHE A 82 -7.89 7.52 -14.80
CA PHE A 82 -7.98 6.24 -14.06
C PHE A 82 -9.23 6.12 -13.18
N ASN A 83 -9.88 7.23 -12.83
CA ASN A 83 -11.07 7.26 -11.95
C ASN A 83 -12.42 7.33 -12.69
N SER A 84 -12.44 7.15 -14.02
CA SER A 84 -13.65 7.22 -14.85
C SER A 84 -14.06 5.89 -15.53
N GLN A 85 -13.60 4.72 -15.05
CA GLN A 85 -14.15 3.41 -15.46
C GLN A 85 -14.93 2.72 -14.34
#